data_AF-A0A6I3UTH5-F1
#
_entry.id   AF-A0A6I3UTH5-F1
#
_cell.length_a   1.000
_cell.length_b   1.000
_cell.length_c   1.000
_cell.angle_alpha   90.00
_cell.angle_beta   90.00
_cell.angle_gamma   90.00
#
_symmetry.space_group_name_H-M   'P 1'
#
loop_
_entity.id
_entity.type
_entity.pdbx_description
1 polymer ?
#
loop_
_entity_poly.entity_id
_entity_poly.type
_entity_poly.pdbx_seq_one_letter_code
_entity_poly.pdbx_strand_id
1 'polypeptide(L)'
;TENYPELKSNQNVEQLMVELSGSENRIFVARKDYNKVAAEYNQKLRSFPTVLFANMMNFKEAETFKETEEAKTVPKVEFGTSSS
;
A
#
# COMPACT_ATOMS: atom_id res chain seq x y z
N THR A 1 -5.83 40.03 -23.79
CA THR A 1 -4.56 39.44 -23.32
C THR A 1 -4.86 38.61 -22.08
N GLU A 2 -5.24 37.36 -22.26
CA GLU A 2 -5.49 36.41 -21.17
C GLU A 2 -4.85 35.10 -21.58
N ASN A 3 -3.55 34.98 -21.30
CA ASN A 3 -2.83 33.75 -21.53
C ASN A 3 -2.95 32.93 -20.24
N TYR A 4 -3.78 31.90 -20.31
CA TYR A 4 -4.26 31.15 -19.16
C TYR A 4 -3.11 30.41 -18.43
N PRO A 5 -3.10 30.40 -17.08
CA PRO A 5 -2.16 29.61 -16.28
C PRO A 5 -2.41 28.09 -16.33
N GLU A 6 -3.37 27.63 -17.15
CA GLU A 6 -3.78 26.23 -17.23
C GLU A 6 -2.63 25.27 -17.53
N LEU A 7 -1.70 25.65 -18.41
CA LEU A 7 -0.52 24.82 -18.71
C LEU A 7 0.40 24.59 -17.51
N LYS A 8 0.58 25.60 -16.65
CA LYS A 8 1.37 25.47 -15.40
C LYS A 8 0.62 24.65 -14.35
N SER A 9 -0.70 24.82 -14.25
CA SER A 9 -1.51 24.05 -13.31
C SER A 9 -1.55 22.57 -13.68
N ASN A 10 -1.63 22.24 -14.98
CA ASN A 10 -1.72 20.87 -15.46
C ASN A 10 -0.42 20.09 -15.15
N GLN A 11 0.74 20.71 -15.39
CA GLN A 11 2.05 20.11 -15.06
C GLN A 11 2.23 19.86 -13.56
N ASN A 12 1.80 20.80 -12.71
CA ASN A 12 1.90 20.62 -11.26
C ASN A 12 1.01 19.49 -10.75
N VAL A 13 -0.21 19.36 -11.29
CA VAL A 13 -1.13 18.26 -10.95
C VAL A 13 -0.59 16.92 -11.43
N GLU A 14 -0.05 16.85 -12.64
CA GLU A 14 0.57 15.64 -13.18
C GLU A 14 1.75 15.17 -12.32
N GLN A 15 2.63 16.09 -11.89
CA GLN A 15 3.74 15.76 -11.02
C GLN A 15 3.29 15.23 -9.65
N LEU A 16 2.28 15.86 -9.04
CA LEU A 16 1.71 15.38 -7.78
C LEU A 16 1.10 13.98 -7.92
N MET A 17 0.45 13.68 -9.04
CA MET A 17 -0.11 12.36 -9.30
C MET A 17 1.00 11.29 -9.45
N VAL A 18 2.10 11.61 -10.12
CA VAL A 18 3.26 10.72 -10.21
C VAL A 18 3.86 10.45 -8.83
N GLU A 19 4.03 11.49 -8.01
CA GLU A 19 4.53 11.36 -6.64
C GLU A 19 3.59 10.55 -5.74
N LEU A 20 2.28 10.76 -5.88
CA LEU A 20 1.25 10.01 -5.14
C LEU A 20 1.26 8.53 -5.54
N SER A 21 1.24 8.23 -6.83
CA SER A 21 1.32 6.85 -7.33
C SER A 21 2.61 6.16 -6.89
N GLY A 22 3.74 6.88 -6.91
CA GLY A 22 5.00 6.39 -6.36
C GLY A 22 4.94 6.09 -4.87
N SER A 23 4.24 6.92 -4.10
CA SER A 23 4.03 6.73 -2.65
C SER A 23 3.10 5.56 -2.35
N GLU A 24 2.00 5.42 -3.09
CA GLU A 24 1.07 4.29 -2.99
C GLU A 24 1.75 2.96 -3.30
N ASN A 25 2.57 2.90 -4.36
CA ASN A 25 3.33 1.70 -4.68
C ASN A 25 4.31 1.32 -3.55
N ARG A 26 4.97 2.31 -2.92
CA ARG A 26 5.84 2.04 -1.76
C ARG A 26 5.06 1.52 -0.55
N ILE A 27 3.90 2.10 -0.26
CA ILE A 27 3.01 1.62 0.82
C ILE A 27 2.55 0.19 0.55
N PHE A 28 2.19 -0.12 -0.70
CA PHE A 28 1.78 -1.46 -1.12
C PHE A 28 2.90 -2.48 -0.90
N VAL A 29 4.12 -2.19 -1.36
CA VAL A 29 5.29 -3.07 -1.16
C VAL A 29 5.59 -3.25 0.33
N ALA A 30 5.63 -2.17 1.11
CA ALA A 30 5.88 -2.23 2.55
C ALA A 30 4.84 -3.10 3.29
N ARG A 31 3.57 -2.96 2.92
CA ARG A 31 2.48 -3.79 3.49
C ARG A 31 2.68 -5.27 3.15
N LYS A 32 3.00 -5.57 1.89
CA LYS A 32 3.25 -6.93 1.43
C LYS A 32 4.43 -7.58 2.16
N ASP A 33 5.53 -6.84 2.30
CA ASP A 33 6.74 -7.32 2.97
C ASP A 33 6.49 -7.57 4.47
N TYR A 34 5.82 -6.63 5.14
CA TYR A 34 5.41 -6.82 6.53
C TYR A 34 4.53 -8.06 6.70
N ASN A 35 3.50 -8.21 5.86
CA ASN A 35 2.58 -9.35 5.93
C ASN A 35 3.29 -10.68 5.72
N LYS A 36 4.28 -10.73 4.82
CA LYS A 36 5.10 -11.91 4.61
C LYS A 36 5.85 -12.29 5.88
N VAL A 37 6.55 -11.34 6.50
CA VAL A 37 7.31 -11.59 7.73
C VAL A 37 6.38 -11.97 8.89
N ALA A 38 5.25 -11.27 9.05
CA ALA A 38 4.26 -11.57 10.07
C ALA A 38 3.65 -12.98 9.88
N ALA A 39 3.38 -13.39 8.64
CA ALA A 39 2.90 -14.73 8.33
C ALA A 39 3.95 -15.81 8.65
N GLU A 40 5.22 -15.61 8.28
CA GLU A 40 6.31 -16.53 8.61
C GLU A 40 6.51 -16.65 10.12
N TYR A 41 6.44 -15.53 10.85
CA TYR A 41 6.49 -15.52 12.31
C TYR A 41 5.32 -16.31 12.91
N ASN A 42 4.08 -16.03 12.49
CA ASN A 42 2.89 -16.71 12.97
C ASN A 42 2.92 -18.22 12.65
N GLN A 43 3.43 -18.61 11.49
CA GLN A 43 3.60 -20.01 11.12
C GLN A 43 4.60 -20.70 12.04
N LYS A 44 5.77 -20.06 12.29
CA LYS A 44 6.76 -20.59 13.23
C LYS A 44 6.22 -20.69 14.64
N LEU A 45 5.45 -19.69 15.09
CA LEU A 45 4.85 -19.63 16.41
C LEU A 45 3.89 -20.81 16.66
N ARG A 46 3.13 -21.22 15.64
CA ARG A 46 2.19 -22.34 15.70
C ARG A 46 2.83 -23.70 15.40
N SER A 47 4.08 -23.74 14.96
CA SER A 47 4.78 -24.98 14.59
C SER A 47 5.40 -25.65 15.80
N PHE A 48 5.45 -26.98 15.82
CA PHE A 48 6.22 -27.74 16.79
C PHE A 48 7.73 -27.58 16.52
N PRO A 49 8.59 -27.41 17.55
CA PRO A 49 8.30 -27.38 18.99
C PRO A 49 7.96 -25.98 19.53
N THR A 50 8.11 -24.93 18.71
CA THR A 50 7.95 -23.53 19.10
C THR A 50 6.63 -23.24 19.81
N VAL A 51 5.52 -23.86 19.39
CA VAL A 51 4.19 -23.68 20.00
C VAL A 51 4.14 -24.01 21.49
N LEU A 52 4.99 -24.95 21.97
CA LEU A 52 5.05 -25.31 23.39
C LEU A 52 5.66 -24.17 24.22
N PHE A 53 6.77 -23.63 23.73
CA PHE A 53 7.44 -22.50 24.38
C PHE A 53 6.68 -21.19 24.17
N ALA A 54 5.98 -21.03 23.05
CA ALA A 54 5.15 -19.87 22.75
C ALA A 54 4.02 -19.70 23.76
N ASN A 55 3.32 -20.78 24.10
CA ASN A 55 2.28 -20.76 25.13
C ASN A 55 2.87 -20.52 26.52
N MET A 56 4.04 -21.12 26.83
CA MET A 56 4.70 -20.94 28.13
C MET A 56 5.21 -19.51 28.36
N MET A 57 5.72 -18.86 27.31
CA MET A 57 6.24 -17.48 27.35
C MET A 57 5.20 -16.43 26.90
N ASN A 58 3.97 -16.85 26.64
CA ASN A 58 2.86 -16.00 26.23
C ASN A 58 3.14 -15.15 24.97
N PHE A 59 3.87 -15.71 24.01
CA PHE A 59 4.10 -15.05 22.72
C PHE A 59 2.80 -14.99 21.92
N LYS A 60 2.49 -13.81 21.40
CA LYS A 60 1.28 -13.54 20.61
C LYS A 60 1.58 -13.54 19.12
N GLU A 61 0.54 -13.84 18.34
CA GLU A 61 0.57 -13.71 16.89
C GLU A 61 0.72 -12.24 16.47
N ALA A 62 1.47 -12.01 15.41
CA ALA A 62 1.56 -10.72 14.76
C ALA A 62 0.28 -10.46 13.95
N GLU A 63 -0.29 -9.27 14.09
CA GLU A 63 -1.41 -8.83 13.26
C GLU A 63 -0.92 -8.54 11.84
N THR A 64 -1.60 -9.09 10.84
CA THR A 64 -1.33 -8.78 9.42
C THR A 64 -2.23 -7.66 8.95
N PHE A 65 -1.72 -6.77 8.09
CA PHE A 65 -2.56 -5.82 7.38
C PHE A 65 -3.42 -6.56 6.36
N LYS A 66 -4.73 -6.64 6.58
CA LYS A 66 -5.64 -7.18 5.56
C LYS A 66 -5.68 -6.20 4.38
N GLU A 67 -5.57 -6.72 3.16
CA GLU A 67 -5.97 -5.94 1.98
C GLU A 67 -7.48 -5.67 2.13
N THR A 68 -7.85 -4.45 2.47
CA THR A 68 -9.22 -4.00 2.25
C THR A 68 -9.43 -3.99 0.74
N GLU A 69 -10.62 -4.39 0.26
CA GLU A 69 -10.93 -4.39 -1.18
C GLU A 69 -10.75 -2.99 -1.80
N GLU A 70 -10.81 -1.94 -0.98
CA GLU A 70 -10.48 -0.53 -1.32
C GLU A 70 -9.00 -0.30 -1.67
N ALA A 71 -8.06 -1.10 -1.16
CA ALA A 71 -6.64 -1.00 -1.51
C ALA A 71 -6.33 -1.57 -2.92
N LYS A 72 -7.27 -2.31 -3.52
CA LYS A 72 -7.16 -2.77 -4.92
C LYS A 72 -7.63 -1.72 -5.92
N THR A 73 -8.41 -0.73 -5.49
CA THR A 73 -8.80 0.38 -6.36
C THR A 73 -7.64 1.37 -6.42
N VAL A 74 -6.67 1.09 -7.28
CA VAL A 74 -5.77 2.14 -7.78
C VAL A 74 -6.67 3.23 -8.35
N PRO A 75 -6.55 4.49 -7.93
CA PRO A 75 -7.40 5.56 -8.45
C PRO A 75 -7.28 5.57 -9.98
N LYS A 76 -8.40 5.32 -10.67
CA LYS A 76 -8.47 5.45 -12.13
C LYS A 76 -8.25 6.91 -12.47
N VAL A 77 -7.13 7.20 -13.11
CA VAL A 77 -6.85 8.52 -13.65
C VAL A 77 -7.69 8.70 -14.92
N GLU A 78 -8.90 9.21 -14.77
CA GLU A 78 -9.72 9.63 -15.91
C GLU A 78 -9.37 11.08 -16.27
N PHE A 79 -8.40 11.22 -17.18
CA PHE A 79 -8.29 12.45 -17.94
C PHE A 79 -9.40 12.41 -18.98
N GLY A 80 -10.49 13.15 -18.73
CA GLY A 80 -11.45 13.45 -19.76
C GLY A 80 -10.72 14.13 -20.91
N THR A 81 -10.36 13.37 -21.93
CA THR A 81 -9.93 13.91 -23.22
C THR A 81 -11.16 14.55 -23.85
N SER A 82 -11.43 15.82 -23.51
CA SER A 82 -12.24 16.68 -24.35
C SER A 82 -11.38 17.07 -25.55
N SER A 83 -11.18 16.12 -26.47
CA SER A 83 -10.86 16.46 -27.85
C SER A 83 -12.18 16.59 -28.60
N SER A 84 -12.40 17.79 -29.15
CA SER A 84 -13.53 18.26 -29.98
C SER A 84 -14.59 19.06 -29.24
#